data_AF-A0AA88GAY3-F1
#
_entry.id   AF-A0AA88GAY3-F1
#
_cell.length_a   1.000
_cell.length_b   1.000
_cell.length_c   1.000
_cell.angle_alpha   90.00
_cell.angle_beta   90.00
_cell.angle_gamma   90.00
#
_symmetry.space_group_name_H-M   'P 1'
#
loop_
_entity.id
_entity.type
_entity.pdbx_description
1 polymer ?
#
loop_
_entity_poly.entity_id
_entity_poly.type
_entity_poly.pdbx_seq_one_letter_code
_entity_poly.pdbx_strand_id
1 'polypeptide(L)'
;MQKGSDIDQNLGVRGSQTETLPREDFDEIARDDNYEVSDSRLNQKGDYTIVFKHKYGGNDQTFPNVPRDKIEKSRLKDRILKGGSNL
;
A
#
# COMPACT_ATOMS: atom_id res chain seq x y z
N MET A 1 44.65 4.85 -36.41
CA MET A 1 43.40 5.60 -36.18
C MET A 1 42.49 4.74 -35.33
N GLN A 2 42.44 5.02 -34.03
CA GLN A 2 41.68 4.23 -33.04
C GLN A 2 40.38 5.00 -32.78
N LYS A 3 39.23 4.40 -33.10
CA LYS A 3 37.90 5.00 -32.86
C LYS A 3 37.27 4.37 -31.63
N GLY A 4 37.00 5.22 -30.64
CA GLY A 4 35.80 5.23 -29.80
C GLY A 4 35.56 4.01 -28.91
N SER A 5 35.99 4.12 -27.65
CA SER A 5 35.45 3.33 -26.55
C SER A 5 34.87 4.30 -25.52
N ASP A 6 33.66 4.78 -25.79
CA ASP A 6 32.86 5.56 -24.84
C ASP A 6 31.49 4.89 -24.78
N ILE A 7 31.38 3.83 -23.98
CA ILE A 7 30.07 3.26 -23.61
C ILE A 7 29.85 3.58 -22.14
N ASP A 8 28.99 4.58 -21.97
CA ASP A 8 28.18 4.97 -20.82
C ASP A 8 28.44 4.28 -19.49
N GLN A 9 29.09 5.03 -18.60
CA GLN A 9 28.86 4.93 -17.17
C GLN A 9 27.52 5.58 -16.83
N ASN A 10 26.41 4.87 -17.02
CA ASN A 10 25.14 5.23 -16.37
C ASN A 10 24.80 4.20 -15.28
N LEU A 11 25.63 4.22 -14.24
CA LEU A 11 25.39 3.54 -12.97
C LEU A 11 25.08 4.59 -11.91
N GLY A 12 23.79 4.90 -11.75
CA GLY A 12 23.27 5.81 -10.73
C GLY A 12 22.00 6.45 -11.29
N VAL A 13 20.80 6.20 -10.79
CA VAL A 13 20.41 6.07 -9.39
C VAL A 13 19.18 5.18 -9.38
N ARG A 14 19.20 4.15 -8.52
CA ARG A 14 17.99 3.47 -8.05
C ARG A 14 17.17 4.48 -7.23
N GLY A 15 16.53 5.41 -7.91
CA GLY A 15 15.39 6.11 -7.37
C GLY A 15 14.21 5.20 -7.66
N SER A 16 13.83 4.35 -6.71
CA SER A 16 12.46 3.86 -6.64
C SER A 16 11.59 5.11 -6.57
N GLN A 17 11.23 5.67 -7.72
CA GLN A 17 10.13 6.61 -7.84
C GLN A 17 8.90 5.79 -7.50
N THR A 18 8.65 5.61 -6.21
CA THR A 18 7.29 5.53 -5.73
C THR A 18 6.70 6.87 -6.09
N GLU A 19 6.21 6.99 -7.32
CA GLU A 19 5.19 7.97 -7.65
C GLU A 19 4.17 7.82 -6.53
N THR A 20 4.15 8.79 -5.63
CA THR A 20 3.10 8.87 -4.62
C THR A 20 1.87 9.25 -5.42
N LEU A 21 1.22 8.22 -5.98
CA LEU A 21 -0.14 8.30 -6.48
C LEU A 21 -0.96 9.05 -5.42
N PRO A 22 -1.93 9.88 -5.84
CA PRO A 22 -2.79 10.57 -4.89
C PRO A 22 -3.27 9.54 -3.89
N ARG A 23 -2.97 9.80 -2.61
CA ARG A 23 -3.28 8.89 -1.52
C ARG A 23 -4.80 8.85 -1.44
N GLU A 24 -5.42 7.91 -2.14
CA GLU A 24 -6.88 7.77 -2.17
C GLU A 24 -7.39 7.65 -0.76
N ASP A 25 -8.57 8.20 -0.47
CA ASP A 25 -9.06 8.21 0.89
C ASP A 25 -9.41 6.79 1.34
N PHE A 26 -9.08 6.45 2.60
CA PHE A 26 -9.35 5.11 3.15
C PHE A 26 -10.82 4.69 2.96
N ASP A 27 -11.75 5.65 3.08
CA ASP A 27 -13.18 5.37 2.98
C ASP A 27 -13.61 5.06 1.54
N GLU A 28 -12.89 5.57 0.54
CA GLU A 28 -13.10 5.25 -0.88
C GLU A 28 -12.60 3.84 -1.17
N ILE A 29 -11.34 3.55 -0.83
CA ILE A 29 -10.76 2.21 -1.00
C ILE A 29 -11.54 1.15 -0.23
N ALA A 30 -11.99 1.45 0.99
CA ALA A 30 -12.77 0.51 1.77
C ALA A 30 -14.14 0.20 1.15
N ARG A 31 -14.67 1.08 0.31
CA ARG A 31 -15.93 0.91 -0.44
C ARG A 31 -15.72 0.34 -1.83
N ASP A 32 -14.52 0.42 -2.38
CA ASP A 32 -14.20 -0.16 -3.68
C ASP A 32 -14.11 -1.68 -3.58
N ASP A 33 -14.86 -2.36 -4.46
CA ASP A 33 -14.88 -3.82 -4.56
C ASP A 33 -13.69 -4.38 -5.34
N ASN A 34 -12.91 -3.53 -6.02
CA ASN A 34 -11.67 -3.90 -6.69
C ASN A 34 -10.52 -4.13 -5.70
N TYR A 35 -10.67 -3.64 -4.46
CA TYR A 35 -9.70 -3.82 -3.40
C TYR A 35 -10.16 -4.85 -2.38
N GLU A 36 -9.19 -5.52 -1.76
CA GLU A 36 -9.41 -6.38 -0.61
C GLU A 36 -8.34 -6.15 0.44
N VAL A 37 -8.71 -6.33 1.72
CA VAL A 37 -7.75 -6.26 2.82
C VAL A 37 -6.82 -7.46 2.72
N SER A 38 -5.55 -7.19 2.47
CA SER A 38 -4.50 -8.20 2.39
C SER A 38 -3.78 -8.40 3.71
N ASP A 39 -3.56 -7.31 4.47
CA ASP A 39 -2.93 -7.36 5.78
C ASP A 39 -3.44 -6.20 6.65
N SER A 40 -3.40 -6.39 7.96
CA SER A 40 -3.81 -5.40 8.95
C SER A 40 -3.04 -5.63 10.24
N ARG A 41 -2.35 -4.60 10.72
CA ARG A 41 -1.50 -4.70 11.92
C ARG A 41 -1.75 -3.54 12.86
N LEU A 42 -1.93 -3.85 14.14
CA LEU A 42 -2.02 -2.84 15.21
C LEU A 42 -0.62 -2.35 15.58
N ASN A 43 -0.42 -1.04 15.63
CA ASN A 43 0.81 -0.43 16.10
C ASN A 43 0.78 -0.21 17.62
N GLN A 44 1.92 0.18 18.21
CA GLN A 44 2.03 0.42 19.66
C GLN A 44 1.17 1.57 20.18
N LYS A 45 0.69 2.47 19.31
CA LYS A 45 -0.19 3.59 19.67
C LYS A 45 -1.67 3.19 19.69
N GLY A 46 -2.01 1.99 19.22
CA GLY A 46 -3.40 1.53 19.10
C GLY A 46 -4.06 1.85 17.76
N ASP A 47 -3.32 2.38 16.78
CA ASP A 47 -3.80 2.57 15.41
C ASP A 47 -3.41 1.40 14.51
N TYR A 48 -4.16 1.17 13.45
CA TYR A 48 -3.88 0.10 12.50
C TYR A 48 -3.13 0.62 11.27
N THR A 49 -2.20 -0.19 10.79
CA THR A 49 -1.72 -0.15 9.42
C THR A 49 -2.49 -1.19 8.62
N ILE A 50 -3.13 -0.77 7.53
CA ILE A 50 -3.99 -1.62 6.70
C ILE A 50 -3.45 -1.62 5.28
N VAL A 51 -3.27 -2.81 4.72
CA VAL A 51 -2.82 -3.01 3.33
C VAL A 51 -3.99 -3.54 2.52
N PHE A 52 -4.33 -2.83 1.46
CA PHE A 52 -5.29 -3.24 0.46
C PHE A 52 -4.57 -3.72 -0.79
N LYS A 53 -4.95 -4.89 -1.26
CA LYS A 53 -4.47 -5.44 -2.53
C LYS A 53 -5.50 -5.21 -3.61
N HIS A 54 -5.06 -4.78 -4.79
CA HIS A 54 -5.95 -4.67 -5.94
C HIS A 54 -6.12 -6.03 -6.61
N LYS A 55 -7.36 -6.46 -6.85
CA LYS A 55 -7.68 -7.81 -7.35
C LYS A 55 -7.22 -8.05 -8.79
N TYR A 56 -7.25 -7.01 -9.63
CA TYR A 56 -6.98 -7.12 -11.07
C TYR A 56 -5.62 -6.55 -11.51
N GLY A 57 -4.64 -6.51 -10.60
CA GLY A 57 -3.28 -6.04 -10.93
C GLY A 57 -3.12 -4.52 -11.00
N GLY A 58 -3.97 -3.78 -10.29
CA GLY A 58 -3.76 -2.36 -9.99
C GLY A 58 -2.76 -2.17 -8.84
N ASN A 59 -2.61 -0.93 -8.38
CA ASN A 59 -1.65 -0.60 -7.33
C ASN A 59 -2.23 -0.92 -5.95
N ASP A 60 -1.44 -1.62 -5.13
CA ASP A 60 -1.78 -1.86 -3.73
C ASP A 60 -1.75 -0.56 -2.93
N GLN A 61 -2.67 -0.42 -1.97
CA GLN A 61 -2.85 0.79 -1.17
C GLN A 61 -2.55 0.49 0.29
N THR A 62 -1.68 1.29 0.92
CA THR A 62 -1.33 1.13 2.33
C THR A 62 -1.72 2.35 3.14
N PHE A 63 -2.52 2.12 4.17
CA PHE A 63 -3.02 3.12 5.09
C PHE A 63 -2.41 2.92 6.48
N PRO A 64 -1.33 3.63 6.83
CA PRO A 64 -0.79 3.65 8.17
C PRO A 64 -1.60 4.58 9.09
N ASN A 65 -1.56 4.29 10.40
CA ASN A 65 -2.15 5.09 11.46
C ASN A 65 -3.66 5.34 11.29
N VAL A 66 -4.40 4.31 10.86
CA VAL A 66 -5.87 4.35 10.81
C VAL A 66 -6.41 4.09 12.22
N PRO A 67 -7.11 5.05 12.84
CA PRO A 67 -7.62 4.87 14.19
C PRO A 67 -8.71 3.80 14.21
N ARG A 68 -8.76 3.04 15.32
CA ARG A 68 -9.73 1.96 15.51
C ARG A 68 -11.19 2.40 15.26
N ASP A 69 -11.56 3.59 15.75
CA ASP A 69 -12.91 4.15 15.59
C ASP A 69 -13.31 4.35 14.12
N LYS A 70 -12.32 4.63 13.24
CA LYS A 70 -12.55 4.75 11.80
C LYS A 70 -12.82 3.37 11.18
N ILE A 71 -12.09 2.35 11.63
CA ILE A 71 -12.26 0.98 11.18
C ILE A 71 -13.60 0.42 11.61
N GLU A 72 -14.03 0.67 12.85
CA GLU A 72 -15.32 0.18 13.36
C GLU A 72 -16.53 0.74 12.59
N LYS A 73 -16.37 1.91 11.96
CA LYS A 73 -17.36 2.52 11.06
C LYS A 73 -17.27 2.00 9.61
N SER A 74 -16.21 1.29 9.26
CA SER A 74 -16.01 0.71 7.92
C SER A 74 -16.79 -0.59 7.76
N ARG A 75 -17.24 -0.86 6.53
CA ARG A 75 -17.83 -2.17 6.16
C ARG A 75 -16.82 -3.31 6.27
N LEU A 76 -15.52 -2.99 6.26
CA LEU A 76 -14.43 -3.96 6.34
C LEU A 76 -13.93 -4.20 7.76
N LYS A 77 -14.61 -3.65 8.78
CA LYS A 77 -14.22 -3.76 10.19
C LYS A 77 -13.88 -5.18 10.60
N ASP A 78 -14.72 -6.16 10.24
CA ASP A 78 -14.53 -7.53 10.68
C ASP A 78 -13.32 -8.18 10.00
N ARG A 79 -13.02 -7.80 8.75
CA ARG A 79 -11.83 -8.29 8.03
C ARG A 79 -10.55 -7.68 8.59
N ILE A 80 -10.57 -6.38 8.91
CA ILE A 80 -9.42 -5.65 9.43
C ILE A 80 -9.14 -6.04 10.89
N LEU A 81 -10.17 -6.11 11.74
CA LEU A 81 -10.02 -6.36 13.18
C LEU A 81 -9.79 -7.83 13.52
N LYS A 82 -10.28 -8.78 12.71
CA LYS A 82 -9.97 -10.21 12.89
C LYS A 82 -8.55 -10.57 12.44
N GLY A 83 -7.83 -9.61 11.84
CA GLY A 83 -6.51 -9.79 11.29
C GLY A 83 -6.57 -10.50 9.94
N GLY A 84 -5.72 -10.07 9.02
CA GLY A 84 -5.19 -10.91 7.94
C GLY A 84 -4.44 -12.12 8.50
N SER A 85 -5.14 -12.97 9.23
CA SER A 85 -4.66 -14.23 9.79
C SER A 85 -4.92 -15.34 8.79
N ASN A 86 -4.08 -15.41 7.77
CA ASN A 86 -3.65 -16.69 7.22
C ASN A 86 -2.14 -16.77 7.44
N LEU A 87 -1.76 -17.25 8.63
CA LEU A 87 -0.52 -18.01 8.78
C LEU A 87 -0.78 -19.42 8.24
#